data_AF-A0A7X7Z9D3-F1
#
_entry.id   AF-A0A7X7Z9D3-F1
#
_cell.length_a   1.000
_cell.length_b   1.000
_cell.length_c   1.000
_cell.angle_alpha   90.00
_cell.angle_beta   90.00
_cell.angle_gamma   90.00
#
_symmetry.space_group_name_H-M   'P 1'
#
loop_
_entity.id
_entity.type
_entity.pdbx_description
1 polymer ?
#
loop_
_entity_poly.entity_id
_entity_poly.type
_entity_poly.pdbx_seq_one_letter_code
_entity_poly.pdbx_strand_id
1 'polypeptide(L)'
;MKKLITLLTPPDQWKFPVIIVLGIFFGLGVYSFHISRAPSYLSDKPETCINCHIMAPEYSTWNHSAHREYTNCNDCHVPHNNLASHYFFKAMDGLRHATVFTLRGEPQV
;
A
#
# COMPACT_ATOMS: atom_id res chain seq x y z
N MET A 1 -12.28 22.27 22.01
CA MET A 1 -11.12 21.40 22.30
C MET A 1 -11.30 20.57 23.57
N LYS A 2 -11.47 21.18 24.77
CA LYS A 2 -11.65 20.42 26.04
C LYS A 2 -12.79 19.38 26.02
N LYS A 3 -13.96 19.72 25.43
CA LYS A 3 -15.10 18.78 25.29
C LYS A 3 -14.80 17.54 24.43
N LEU A 4 -13.94 17.67 23.41
CA LEU A 4 -13.60 16.56 22.51
C LEU A 4 -12.66 15.57 23.21
N ILE A 5 -11.70 16.10 23.98
CA ILE A 5 -10.74 15.30 24.75
C ILE A 5 -11.48 14.50 25.83
N THR A 6 -12.42 15.11 26.56
CA THR A 6 -13.21 14.42 27.60
C THR A 6 -14.17 13.36 27.03
N LEU A 7 -14.57 13.49 25.76
CA LEU A 7 -15.43 12.52 25.09
C LEU A 7 -14.64 11.29 24.59
N LEU A 8 -13.39 11.49 24.17
CA LEU A 8 -12.49 10.43 23.69
C LEU A 8 -11.73 9.71 24.81
N THR A 9 -11.60 10.31 25.99
CA THR A 9 -10.93 9.67 27.13
C THR A 9 -11.80 8.56 27.72
N PRO A 10 -11.36 7.28 27.70
CA PRO A 10 -12.13 6.19 28.31
C PRO A 10 -12.17 6.35 29.84
N PRO A 11 -13.19 5.76 30.50
CA PRO A 11 -13.26 5.69 31.96
C PRO A 11 -11.98 5.09 32.56
N ASP A 12 -11.61 5.48 33.78
CA ASP A 12 -10.31 5.13 34.39
C ASP A 12 -9.95 3.63 34.34
N GLN A 13 -10.94 2.76 34.56
CA GLN A 13 -10.81 1.31 34.49
C GLN A 13 -10.52 0.76 33.09
N TRP A 14 -10.91 1.47 32.02
CA TRP A 14 -10.72 1.09 30.62
C TRP A 14 -9.43 1.65 30.01
N LYS A 15 -8.78 2.61 30.68
CA LYS A 15 -7.55 3.23 30.17
C LYS A 15 -6.47 2.19 29.87
N PHE A 16 -6.20 1.28 30.80
CA PHE A 16 -5.14 0.28 30.65
C PHE A 16 -5.43 -0.73 29.51
N PRO A 17 -6.62 -1.37 29.43
CA PRO A 17 -6.99 -2.19 28.28
C PRO A 17 -6.90 -1.44 26.94
N VAL A 18 -7.41 -0.20 26.88
CA VAL A 18 -7.39 0.61 25.65
C VAL A 18 -5.96 0.91 25.20
N ILE A 19 -5.06 1.25 26.14
CA ILE A 19 -3.64 1.48 25.83
C ILE A 19 -3.00 0.22 25.25
N ILE A 20 -3.26 -0.95 25.83
CA ILE A 20 -2.73 -2.23 25.31
C ILE A 20 -3.23 -2.49 23.89
N VAL A 21 -4.54 -2.38 23.68
CA VAL A 21 -5.15 -2.62 22.37
C VAL A 21 -4.61 -1.65 21.32
N LEU A 22 -4.50 -0.36 21.65
CA LEU A 22 -3.89 0.64 20.76
C LEU A 22 -2.42 0.31 20.46
N GLY A 23 -1.65 -0.15 21.45
CA GLY A 23 -0.27 -0.60 21.26
C GLY A 23 -0.17 -1.78 20.30
N ILE A 24 -1.07 -2.76 20.42
CA ILE A 24 -1.14 -3.91 19.51
C ILE A 24 -1.48 -3.45 18.09
N PHE A 25 -2.52 -2.64 17.90
CA PHE A 25 -2.89 -2.14 16.57
C PHE A 25 -1.80 -1.26 15.95
N PHE A 26 -1.15 -0.42 16.75
CA PHE A 26 -0.03 0.38 16.29
C PHE A 26 1.16 -0.50 15.87
N GLY A 27 1.52 -1.49 16.68
CA GLY A 27 2.58 -2.45 16.36
C GLY A 27 2.30 -3.24 15.08
N LEU A 28 1.07 -3.76 14.94
CA LEU A 28 0.61 -4.44 13.72
C LEU A 28 0.61 -3.50 12.51
N GLY A 29 0.22 -2.24 12.69
CA GLY A 29 0.25 -1.23 11.64
C GLY A 29 1.66 -0.94 11.14
N VAL A 30 2.61 -0.70 12.05
CA VAL A 30 4.02 -0.48 11.72
C VAL A 30 4.64 -1.72 11.07
N TYR A 31 4.34 -2.91 11.60
CA TYR A 31 4.82 -4.17 11.03
C TYR A 31 4.29 -4.39 9.62
N SER A 32 2.99 -4.14 9.39
CA SER A 32 2.35 -4.24 8.07
C SER A 32 2.95 -3.24 7.07
N PHE A 33 3.21 -2.01 7.52
CA PHE A 33 3.85 -0.98 6.71
C PHE A 33 5.29 -1.36 6.31
N HIS A 34 6.02 -2.00 7.22
CA HIS A 34 7.38 -2.48 6.97
C HIS A 34 7.41 -3.67 6.01
N ILE A 35 6.62 -4.72 6.27
CA ILE A 35 6.65 -5.95 5.45
C ILE A 35 6.12 -5.72 4.04
N SER A 36 5.15 -4.82 3.86
CA SER A 36 4.64 -4.41 2.55
C SER A 36 5.59 -3.53 1.75
N ARG A 37 6.71 -3.09 2.34
CA ARG A 37 7.63 -2.10 1.74
C ARG A 37 6.89 -0.84 1.27
N ALA A 38 5.90 -0.38 2.03
CA ALA A 38 5.02 0.74 1.65
C ALA A 38 5.74 1.99 1.10
N PRO A 39 6.92 2.43 1.62
CA PRO A 39 7.64 3.58 1.06
C PRO A 39 8.09 3.40 -0.40
N SER A 40 8.32 2.17 -0.85
CA SER A 40 8.77 1.91 -2.23
C SER A 40 7.73 2.33 -3.28
N TYR A 41 6.44 2.35 -2.93
CA TYR A 41 5.34 2.80 -3.80
C TYR A 41 5.36 4.29 -4.13
N LEU A 42 6.14 5.09 -3.41
CA LEU A 42 6.40 6.49 -3.75
C LEU A 42 7.39 6.63 -4.92
N SER A 43 8.07 5.56 -5.31
CA SER A 43 9.00 5.53 -6.43
C SER A 43 8.40 4.88 -7.67
N ASP A 44 9.08 5.04 -8.81
CA ASP A 44 8.74 4.39 -10.09
C ASP A 44 9.67 3.23 -10.44
N LYS A 45 10.35 2.69 -9.43
CA LYS A 45 11.24 1.54 -9.57
C LYS A 45 10.44 0.29 -9.95
N PRO A 46 10.80 -0.42 -11.05
CA PRO A 46 10.16 -1.66 -11.46
C PRO A 46 10.09 -2.73 -10.37
N GLU A 47 11.07 -2.75 -9.45
CA GLU A 47 11.12 -3.69 -8.33
C GLU A 47 9.94 -3.50 -7.35
N THR A 48 9.33 -2.31 -7.33
CA THR A 48 8.14 -2.03 -6.51
C THR A 48 6.94 -2.86 -6.98
N CYS A 49 6.83 -3.13 -8.28
CA CYS A 49 5.72 -3.90 -8.84
C CYS A 49 5.73 -5.36 -8.36
N ILE A 50 6.91 -5.91 -8.07
CA ILE A 50 7.09 -7.27 -7.54
C ILE A 50 7.13 -7.36 -6.02
N ASN A 51 6.67 -6.33 -5.30
CA ASN A 51 6.36 -6.48 -3.88
C ASN A 51 5.25 -7.53 -3.64
N CYS A 52 4.45 -7.83 -4.68
CA CYS A 52 3.51 -8.94 -4.70
C CYS A 52 3.97 -10.00 -5.70
N HIS A 53 3.99 -11.26 -5.28
CA HIS A 53 4.45 -12.39 -6.11
C HIS A 53 3.61 -12.61 -7.38
N ILE A 54 2.34 -12.22 -7.40
CA ILE A 54 1.46 -12.32 -8.58
C ILE A 54 1.99 -11.50 -9.76
N MET A 55 2.81 -10.47 -9.50
CA MET A 55 3.42 -9.62 -10.53
C MET A 55 4.76 -10.16 -11.05
N ALA A 56 5.29 -11.25 -10.49
CA ALA A 56 6.53 -11.87 -10.94
C ALA A 56 6.57 -12.21 -12.45
N PRO A 57 5.52 -12.81 -13.07
CA PRO A 57 5.55 -13.07 -14.51
C PRO A 57 5.65 -11.78 -15.34
N GLU A 58 4.88 -10.74 -15.00
CA GLU A 58 4.88 -9.48 -15.75
C GLU A 58 6.21 -8.72 -15.64
N TYR A 59 6.83 -8.76 -14.45
CA TYR A 59 8.17 -8.20 -14.30
C TYR A 59 9.20 -9.00 -15.10
N SER A 60 9.11 -10.32 -15.11
CA SER A 60 10.01 -11.17 -15.88
C SER A 60 9.90 -10.89 -17.38
N THR A 61 8.67 -10.77 -17.91
CA THR A 61 8.47 -10.47 -19.34
C THR A 61 8.97 -9.07 -19.69
N TRP A 62 8.71 -8.06 -18.85
CA TRP A 62 9.28 -6.72 -19.02
C TRP A 62 10.81 -6.76 -19.00
N ASN A 63 11.41 -7.46 -18.04
CA ASN A 63 12.87 -7.57 -17.89
C ASN A 63 13.53 -8.36 -19.04
N HIS A 64 12.80 -9.22 -19.75
CA HIS A 64 13.29 -9.89 -20.96
C HIS A 64 12.94 -9.13 -22.26
N SER A 65 12.25 -7.99 -22.16
CA SER A 65 11.88 -7.17 -23.32
C SER A 65 12.87 -6.02 -23.57
N ALA A 66 12.75 -5.38 -24.73
CA ALA A 66 13.48 -4.15 -25.06
C ALA A 66 13.06 -2.95 -24.18
N HIS A 67 11.87 -3.00 -23.56
CA HIS A 67 11.37 -1.89 -22.75
C HIS A 67 12.22 -1.63 -21.51
N ARG A 68 12.88 -2.65 -20.95
CA ARG A 68 13.70 -2.49 -19.72
C ARG A 68 14.80 -1.43 -19.83
N GLU A 69 15.28 -1.17 -21.05
CA GLU A 69 16.39 -0.23 -21.31
C GLU A 69 15.89 1.22 -21.38
N TYR A 70 14.59 1.44 -21.60
CA TYR A 70 14.04 2.76 -21.94
C TYR A 70 12.88 3.20 -21.04
N THR A 71 12.20 2.29 -20.36
CA THR A 71 10.97 2.60 -19.65
C THR A 71 10.69 1.64 -18.49
N ASN A 72 9.98 2.12 -17.48
CA ASN A 72 9.51 1.35 -16.33
C ASN A 72 8.00 1.04 -16.45
N CYS A 73 7.48 0.31 -15.47
CA CYS A 73 6.06 -0.10 -15.46
C CYS A 73 5.11 1.11 -15.41
N ASN A 74 5.42 2.12 -14.59
CA ASN A 74 4.54 3.27 -14.38
C ASN A 74 4.55 4.23 -15.57
N ASP A 75 5.62 4.26 -16.34
CA ASP A 75 5.67 5.03 -17.60
C ASP A 75 4.57 4.59 -18.59
N CYS A 76 4.11 3.35 -18.52
CA CYS A 76 3.02 2.87 -19.38
C CYS A 76 1.68 2.76 -18.64
N HIS A 77 1.70 2.41 -17.35
CA HIS A 77 0.48 2.10 -16.58
C HIS A 77 -0.07 3.24 -15.72
N VAL A 78 0.67 4.33 -15.52
CA VAL A 78 0.26 5.46 -14.67
C VAL A 78 0.17 6.74 -15.52
N PRO A 79 -0.84 7.61 -15.29
CA PRO A 79 -0.99 8.84 -16.06
C PRO A 79 0.15 9.85 -15.84
N HIS A 80 0.57 10.52 -16.92
CA HIS A 80 1.68 11.50 -16.92
C HIS A 80 1.25 12.96 -17.01
N ASN A 81 -0.05 13.24 -16.91
CA ASN A 81 -0.58 14.58 -17.10
C ASN A 81 -0.16 15.56 -15.98
N ASN A 82 -0.15 15.13 -14.72
CA ASN A 82 0.40 15.90 -13.61
C ASN A 82 0.75 15.02 -12.40
N LEU A 83 1.47 15.59 -11.44
CA LEU A 83 1.94 14.87 -10.24
C LEU A 83 0.79 14.38 -9.35
N ALA A 84 -0.28 15.16 -9.23
CA ALA A 84 -1.40 14.83 -8.36
C ALA A 84 -2.18 13.62 -8.90
N SER A 85 -2.50 13.60 -10.19
CA SER A 85 -3.14 12.46 -10.86
C SER A 85 -2.26 11.23 -10.89
N HIS A 86 -0.94 11.39 -11.08
CA HIS A 86 0.02 10.29 -11.04
C HIS A 86 -0.05 9.55 -9.69
N TYR A 87 0.14 10.26 -8.58
CA TYR A 87 0.09 9.64 -7.25
C TYR A 87 -1.33 9.23 -6.82
N PHE A 88 -2.36 9.98 -7.22
CA PHE A 88 -3.74 9.60 -6.95
C PHE A 88 -4.11 8.28 -7.62
N PHE A 89 -3.74 8.12 -8.89
CA PHE A 89 -3.96 6.87 -9.62
C PHE A 89 -3.19 5.71 -8.98
N LYS A 90 -1.90 5.91 -8.66
CA LYS A 90 -1.10 4.90 -7.95
C LYS A 90 -1.72 4.46 -6.63
N ALA A 91 -2.20 5.41 -5.84
CA ALA A 91 -2.84 5.12 -4.57
C ALA A 91 -4.17 4.37 -4.76
N MET A 92 -5.02 4.83 -5.67
CA MET A 92 -6.32 4.23 -5.95
C MET A 92 -6.18 2.80 -6.50
N ASP A 93 -5.36 2.63 -7.53
CA ASP A 93 -5.16 1.32 -8.18
C ASP A 93 -4.41 0.35 -7.27
N GLY A 94 -3.37 0.82 -6.57
CA GLY A 94 -2.64 0.03 -5.58
C GLY A 94 -3.55 -0.46 -4.44
N LEU A 95 -4.42 0.40 -3.89
CA LEU A 95 -5.39 0.01 -2.87
C LEU A 95 -6.42 -0.99 -3.41
N ARG A 96 -6.88 -0.81 -4.65
CA ARG A 96 -7.80 -1.76 -5.30
C ARG A 96 -7.17 -3.13 -5.43
N HIS A 97 -5.95 -3.23 -5.97
CA HIS A 97 -5.24 -4.50 -6.11
C HIS A 97 -4.96 -5.15 -4.76
N ALA A 98 -4.43 -4.39 -3.79
CA ALA A 98 -4.20 -4.91 -2.44
C ALA A 98 -5.49 -5.46 -1.81
N THR A 99 -6.63 -4.78 -1.98
CA THR A 99 -7.92 -5.21 -1.44
C THR A 99 -8.40 -6.49 -2.11
N VAL A 100 -8.40 -6.54 -3.45
CA VAL A 100 -8.87 -7.71 -4.22
C VAL A 100 -8.08 -8.96 -3.83
N PHE A 101 -6.75 -8.90 -3.85
CA PHE A 101 -5.92 -10.07 -3.53
C PHE A 101 -5.92 -10.44 -2.05
N THR A 102 -6.06 -9.47 -1.13
CA THR A 102 -6.18 -9.77 0.31
C THR A 102 -7.50 -10.49 0.61
N LEU A 103 -8.58 -10.10 -0.06
CA LEU A 103 -9.90 -10.68 0.13
C LEU A 103 -10.17 -11.89 -0.79
N ARG A 104 -9.19 -12.29 -1.61
CA ARG A 104 -9.32 -13.37 -2.61
C ARG A 104 -10.49 -13.15 -3.58
N GLY A 105 -10.67 -11.91 -4.00
CA GLY A 105 -11.72 -11.48 -4.93
C GLY A 105 -11.32 -11.56 -6.40
N GLU A 106 -10.11 -12.02 -6.71
CA GLU A 106 -9.64 -12.20 -8.08
C GLU A 106 -10.31 -13.40 -8.77
N PRO A 107 -10.55 -13.34 -10.10
CA PRO A 107 -11.08 -14.47 -10.86
C PRO A 107 -10.14 -15.68 -10.73
N GLN A 108 -10.70 -16.82 -10.30
CA GLN A 108 -9.99 -18.10 -10.28
C GLN A 108 -10.31 -18.81 -11.60
N VAL A 109 -9.44 -18.67 -12.60
CA VAL A 109 -9.57 -19.31 -13.91
C VAL A 109 -8.36 -20.18 -14.21
#